data_AF-A0A444F6M1-F1
#
_entry.id   AF-A0A444F6M1-F1
#
_cell.length_a   1.000
_cell.length_b   1.000
_cell.length_c   1.000
_cell.angle_alpha   90.00
_cell.angle_beta   90.00
_cell.angle_gamma   90.00
#
_symmetry.space_group_name_H-M   'P 1'
#
loop_
_entity.id
_entity.type
_entity.pdbx_description
1 polymer ?
#
loop_
_entity_poly.entity_id
_entity_poly.type
_entity_poly.pdbx_seq_one_letter_code
_entity_poly.pdbx_strand_id
1 'polypeptide(L)'
;QEPFANIPEDTIREALKVVLDIRNHPLLIHCNRGKHRTGCVVGCLRKLQRWCLASIFDEYRCFAAAKARVSDQMFMEQFDISSFKLSQASFSR
;
A
#
# COMPACT_ATOMS: atom_id res chain seq x y z
N GLN A 1 -6.62 17.86 18.26
CA GLN A 1 -6.83 17.02 17.07
C GLN A 1 -5.61 17.17 16.18
N GLU A 2 -4.84 16.10 15.95
CA GLU A 2 -3.68 16.20 15.05
C GLU A 2 -4.16 16.26 13.58
N PRO A 3 -3.60 17.17 12.74
CA PRO A 3 -4.14 17.54 11.44
C PRO A 3 -3.61 16.63 10.32
N PHE A 4 -3.64 15.31 10.54
CA PHE A 4 -3.19 14.38 9.51
C PHE A 4 -4.40 13.91 8.74
N ALA A 5 -4.60 14.52 7.56
CA ALA A 5 -5.60 14.13 6.59
C ALA A 5 -5.62 12.60 6.45
N ASN A 6 -6.68 11.97 6.95
CA ASN A 6 -6.94 10.55 6.72
C ASN A 6 -6.82 10.31 5.22
N ILE A 7 -5.96 9.38 4.83
CA ILE A 7 -5.89 8.96 3.43
C ILE A 7 -7.23 8.26 3.16
N PRO A 8 -8.07 8.77 2.23
CA PRO A 8 -9.35 8.13 1.97
C PRO A 8 -9.11 6.73 1.42
N GLU A 9 -9.78 5.73 2.01
CA GLU A 9 -9.62 4.33 1.62
C GLU A 9 -9.87 4.13 0.12
N ASP A 10 -10.89 4.79 -0.41
CA ASP A 10 -11.23 4.73 -1.84
C ASP A 10 -10.11 5.23 -2.74
N THR A 11 -9.33 6.22 -2.30
CA THR A 11 -8.17 6.69 -3.07
C THR A 11 -7.09 5.62 -3.16
N ILE A 12 -6.85 4.88 -2.08
CA ILE A 12 -5.92 3.74 -2.09
C ILE A 12 -6.46 2.61 -2.97
N ARG A 13 -7.77 2.36 -2.92
CA ARG A 13 -8.43 1.33 -3.73
C ARG A 13 -8.30 1.62 -5.23
N GLU A 14 -8.57 2.84 -5.67
CA GLU A 14 -8.39 3.24 -7.07
C GLU A 14 -6.93 3.19 -7.51
N ALA A 15 -5.99 3.63 -6.65
CA ALA A 15 -4.57 3.49 -6.93
C ALA A 15 -4.16 2.03 -7.13
N LEU A 16 -4.64 1.12 -6.27
CA LEU A 16 -4.35 -0.32 -6.40
C LEU A 16 -4.92 -0.92 -7.69
N LYS A 17 -6.10 -0.49 -8.16
CA LYS A 17 -6.64 -0.94 -9.45
C LYS A 17 -5.70 -0.59 -10.61
N VAL A 18 -5.14 0.63 -10.61
CA VAL A 18 -4.15 1.07 -11.61
C VAL A 18 -2.86 0.24 -11.50
N VAL A 19 -2.38 0.00 -10.29
CA VAL A 19 -1.15 -0.78 -10.03
C VAL A 19 -1.30 -2.24 -10.47
N LEU A 20 -2.47 -2.84 -10.27
CA LEU A 20 -2.72 -4.25 -10.60
C LEU A 20 -2.95 -4.50 -12.09
N ASP A 21 -3.23 -3.46 -12.89
CA ASP A 21 -3.37 -3.59 -14.34
C ASP A 21 -2.01 -3.62 -15.03
N ILE A 22 -1.62 -4.80 -15.52
CA ILE A 22 -0.33 -5.05 -16.16
C ILE A 22 -0.05 -4.15 -17.37
N ARG A 23 -1.08 -3.59 -18.01
CA ARG A 23 -0.94 -2.69 -19.17
C ARG A 23 -0.31 -1.35 -18.80
N ASN A 24 -0.34 -1.00 -17.51
CA ASN A 24 0.29 0.22 -17.00
C ASN A 24 1.77 0.03 -16.67
N HIS A 25 2.32 -1.18 -16.80
CA HIS A 25 3.71 -1.46 -16.43
C HIS A 25 4.67 -1.24 -17.61
N PRO A 26 5.84 -0.61 -17.37
CA PRO A 26 6.38 -0.17 -16.08
C PRO A 26 5.74 1.12 -15.54
N LEU A 27 5.44 1.14 -14.22
CA LEU A 27 4.77 2.22 -13.50
C LEU A 27 5.62 2.70 -12.30
N LEU A 28 5.62 4.01 -12.06
CA LEU A 28 6.17 4.61 -10.84
C LEU A 28 5.06 5.06 -9.87
N ILE A 29 5.09 4.56 -8.63
CA ILE A 29 4.23 5.04 -7.54
C ILE A 29 5.01 6.07 -6.71
N HIS A 30 4.52 7.30 -6.61
CA HIS A 30 5.16 8.31 -5.77
C HIS A 30 4.17 9.23 -5.06
N CYS A 31 4.66 9.93 -4.04
CA CYS A 31 4.01 11.09 -3.45
C CYS A 31 5.09 12.17 -3.22
N ASN A 32 4.88 13.14 -2.32
CA ASN A 32 5.86 14.22 -2.13
C ASN A 32 7.21 13.71 -1.61
N ARG A 33 7.20 12.69 -0.75
CA ARG A 33 8.41 12.13 -0.12
C ARG A 33 8.52 10.61 -0.23
N GLY A 34 7.56 9.95 -0.88
CA GLY A 34 7.52 8.49 -1.00
C GLY A 34 7.28 7.73 0.32
N LYS A 35 6.75 8.39 1.38
CA LYS A 35 6.64 7.80 2.73
C LYS A 35 5.23 7.34 3.08
N HIS A 36 4.33 8.28 3.37
CA HIS A 36 3.01 7.97 3.94
C HIS A 36 2.04 7.41 2.89
N ARG A 37 1.62 8.23 1.92
CA ARG A 37 0.67 7.80 0.87
C ARG A 37 1.21 6.65 0.03
N THR A 38 2.47 6.77 -0.41
CA THR A 38 3.16 5.70 -1.15
C THR A 38 3.27 4.44 -0.31
N GLY A 39 3.67 4.56 0.96
CA GLY A 39 3.75 3.45 1.89
C GLY A 39 2.41 2.74 2.09
N CYS A 40 1.30 3.47 2.23
CA CYS A 40 -0.02 2.85 2.34
C CYS A 40 -0.41 2.07 1.07
N VAL A 41 -0.19 2.63 -0.13
CA VAL A 41 -0.46 1.90 -1.39
C VAL A 41 0.40 0.63 -1.47
N VAL A 42 1.70 0.74 -1.22
CA VAL A 42 2.63 -0.40 -1.28
C VAL A 42 2.31 -1.44 -0.20
N GLY A 43 2.01 -1.01 1.02
CA GLY A 43 1.65 -1.90 2.12
C GLY A 43 0.37 -2.68 1.85
N CYS A 44 -0.66 -2.03 1.30
CA CYS A 44 -1.88 -2.71 0.86
C CYS A 44 -1.63 -3.65 -0.34
N LEU A 45 -0.72 -3.28 -1.26
CA LEU A 45 -0.28 -4.18 -2.32
C LEU A 45 0.43 -5.43 -1.76
N ARG A 46 1.31 -5.28 -0.76
CA ARG A 46 1.94 -6.43 -0.08
C ARG A 46 0.94 -7.32 0.63
N LYS A 47 -0.08 -6.72 1.24
CA LYS A 47 -1.20 -7.46 1.86
C LYS A 47 -1.94 -8.30 0.81
N LEU A 48 -2.20 -7.75 -0.37
CA LEU A 48 -2.73 -8.48 -1.52
C LEU A 48 -1.80 -9.61 -1.98
N GLN A 49 -0.48 -9.39 -1.94
CA GLN A 49 0.54 -10.40 -2.21
C GLN A 49 0.72 -11.41 -1.06
N ARG A 50 -0.15 -11.39 -0.03
CA ARG A 50 -0.16 -12.30 1.12
C ARG A 50 1.10 -12.25 1.98
N TRP A 51 1.76 -11.10 2.05
CA TRP A 51 2.83 -10.88 3.04
C TRP A 51 2.23 -10.84 4.46
N CYS A 52 2.99 -11.27 5.46
CA CYS A 52 2.57 -11.11 6.86
C CYS A 52 2.70 -9.64 7.29
N LEU A 53 1.84 -9.20 8.22
CA LEU A 53 1.81 -7.80 8.67
C LEU A 53 3.16 -7.32 9.21
N ALA A 54 3.91 -8.19 9.89
CA ALA A 54 5.24 -7.85 10.40
C ALA A 54 6.20 -7.42 9.27
N SER A 55 6.27 -8.19 8.18
CA SER A 55 7.10 -7.84 7.01
C SER A 55 6.61 -6.59 6.28
N ILE A 56 5.29 -6.40 6.21
CA ILE A 56 4.71 -5.18 5.61
C ILE A 56 5.13 -3.95 6.41
N PHE A 57 5.02 -4.01 7.73
CA PHE A 57 5.39 -2.90 8.60
C PHE A 57 6.90 -2.65 8.61
N ASP A 58 7.71 -3.70 8.51
CA ASP A 58 9.17 -3.57 8.41
C ASP A 58 9.57 -2.84 7.11
N GLU A 59 9.01 -3.24 5.96
CA GLU A 59 9.22 -2.54 4.68
C GLU A 59 8.79 -1.07 4.79
N TYR A 60 7.58 -0.80 5.29
CA TYR A 60 7.09 0.56 5.48
C TYR A 60 8.03 1.41 6.36
N ARG A 61 8.47 0.88 7.50
CA ARG A 61 9.34 1.59 8.44
C ARG A 61 10.72 1.85 7.84
N CYS A 62 11.26 0.91 7.05
CA CYS A 62 12.52 1.10 6.35
C CYS A 62 12.47 2.34 5.44
N PHE A 63 11.39 2.52 4.66
CA PHE A 63 11.23 3.68 3.78
C PHE A 63 10.79 4.97 4.49
N ALA A 64 9.91 4.87 5.48
CA ALA A 64 9.44 6.03 6.22
C ALA A 64 10.49 6.58 7.19
N ALA A 65 11.36 5.70 7.71
CA ALA A 65 12.39 5.96 8.72
C ALA A 65 11.80 6.71 9.93
N ALA A 66 12.49 7.74 10.42
CA ALA A 66 12.05 8.58 11.55
C ALA A 66 10.69 9.29 11.35
N LYS A 67 10.05 9.17 10.18
CA LYS A 67 8.72 9.73 9.89
C LYS A 67 7.63 8.65 9.76
N ALA A 68 7.91 7.42 10.19
CA ALA A 68 6.90 6.36 10.25
C ALA A 68 5.74 6.77 11.16
N ARG A 69 4.52 6.53 10.70
CA ARG A 69 3.30 6.79 11.47
C ARG A 69 2.65 5.48 11.87
N VAL A 70 2.12 5.45 13.08
CA VAL A 70 1.32 4.31 13.57
C VAL A 70 -0.01 4.26 12.82
N SER A 71 -0.61 5.41 12.52
CA SER A 71 -1.86 5.53 11.75
C SER A 71 -1.79 4.83 10.39
N ASP A 72 -0.65 4.93 9.70
CA ASP A 72 -0.48 4.33 8.37
C ASP A 72 -0.43 2.79 8.47
N GLN A 73 0.22 2.26 9.52
CA GLN A 73 0.28 0.81 9.78
C GLN A 73 -1.08 0.26 10.18
N MET A 74 -1.81 0.96 11.06
CA MET A 74 -3.19 0.62 11.42
C MET A 74 -4.11 0.63 10.19
N PHE A 75 -3.93 1.60 9.29
CA PHE A 75 -4.65 1.63 8.02
C PHE A 75 -4.37 0.37 7.19
N MET A 76 -3.10 0.00 6.99
CA MET A 76 -2.74 -1.21 6.23
C MET A 76 -3.33 -2.48 6.87
N GLU A 77 -3.30 -2.57 8.21
CA GLU A 77 -3.88 -3.68 8.97
C GLU A 77 -5.39 -3.80 8.76
N GLN A 78 -6.11 -2.68 8.79
CA GLN A 78 -7.56 -2.66 8.69
C GLN A 78 -8.08 -2.68 7.24
N PHE A 79 -7.25 -2.33 6.26
CA PHE A 79 -7.65 -2.25 4.86
C PHE A 79 -8.24 -3.57 4.34
N ASP A 80 -9.51 -3.57 3.95
CA ASP A 80 -10.18 -4.77 3.46
C ASP A 80 -9.79 -5.08 2.00
N ILE A 81 -9.16 -6.23 1.83
CA ILE A 81 -8.71 -6.75 0.53
C ILE A 81 -9.72 -7.68 -0.15
N SER A 82 -10.83 -8.03 0.51
CA SER A 82 -11.81 -9.00 0.01
C SER A 82 -12.40 -8.62 -1.35
N SER A 83 -12.53 -7.31 -1.60
CA SER A 83 -13.06 -6.75 -2.86
C SER A 83 -12.11 -6.91 -4.06
N PHE A 84 -10.84 -7.26 -3.84
CA PHE A 84 -9.87 -7.46 -4.91
C PHE A 84 -9.84 -8.92 -5.36
N LYS A 85 -10.27 -9.17 -6.59
CA LYS A 85 -10.06 -10.45 -7.26
C LYS A 85 -8.62 -10.50 -7.78
N LEU A 86 -7.69 -11.01 -6.98
CA LEU A 86 -6.41 -11.44 -7.51
C LEU A 86 -6.67 -12.68 -8.38
N SER A 87 -6.80 -12.49 -9.69
CA SER A 87 -6.46 -13.59 -10.59
C SER A 87 -5.01 -13.94 -10.25
N GLN A 88 -4.71 -15.22 -10.03
CA GLN A 88 -3.32 -15.68 -9.98
C GLN A 88 -2.69 -15.38 -11.34
N ALA A 89 -2.24 -14.14 -11.53
CA ALA A 89 -1.21 -13.85 -12.49
C ALA A 89 -0.01 -14.58 -11.91
N SER A 90 0.25 -15.77 -12.46
CA SER A 90 1.51 -16.46 -12.28
C SER A 90 2.59 -15.41 -12.46
N PHE A 91 3.22 -14.98 -11.38
CA PHE A 91 4.56 -14.41 -11.46
C PHE A 91 5.42 -15.57 -11.96
N SER A 92 5.41 -15.79 -13.27
CA SER A 92 6.35 -16.66 -13.93
C SER A 92 7.72 -16.11 -13.59
N ARG A 93 8.47 -16.89 -12.82
CA ARG A 93 9.90 -16.66 -12.62
C ARG A 93 10.61 -16.58 -13.96
#